data_AF-A0A497JE39-F1
#
_entry.id   AF-A0A497JE39-F1
#
_cell.length_a   1.000
_cell.length_b   1.000
_cell.length_c   1.000
_cell.angle_alpha   90.00
_cell.angle_beta   90.00
_cell.angle_gamma   90.00
#
_symmetry.space_group_name_H-M   'P 1'
#
loop_
_entity.id
_entity.type
_entity.pdbx_description
1 polymer ?
#
loop_
_entity_poly.entity_id
_entity_poly.type
_entity_poly.pdbx_seq_one_letter_code
_entity_poly.pdbx_strand_id
1 'polypeptide(L)' 'MTKKVGSAGKFGPRYGMKLRRKWLEVDRKQRKLHECPACQRRAVKRISTGIWKCRKCGTTFIGGAYLPKTG' A
#
# COMPACT_ATOMS: atom_id res chain seq x y z
N MET A 1 -7.30 -19.44 -1.23
CA MET A 1 -6.90 -18.17 -1.90
C MET A 1 -7.83 -17.90 -3.07
N THR A 2 -8.42 -16.71 -3.20
CA THR A 2 -9.25 -16.37 -4.37
C THR A 2 -8.40 -16.09 -5.60
N LYS A 3 -8.64 -16.79 -6.72
CA LYS A 3 -7.84 -16.72 -7.96
C LYS A 3 -7.78 -15.32 -8.60
N LYS A 4 -8.86 -14.53 -8.52
CA LYS A 4 -8.98 -13.24 -9.23
C LYS A 4 -9.07 -12.00 -8.35
N VAL A 5 -9.77 -12.06 -7.21
CA VAL A 5 -10.13 -10.85 -6.44
C VAL A 5 -9.10 -10.45 -5.37
N GLY A 6 -8.22 -11.35 -4.94
CA GLY A 6 -7.20 -11.05 -3.91
C GLY A 6 -7.78 -10.42 -2.65
N SER A 7 -7.14 -9.36 -2.13
CA SER A 7 -7.58 -8.64 -0.92
C SER A 7 -8.94 -7.95 -1.08
N ALA A 8 -9.42 -7.70 -2.30
CA ALA A 8 -10.75 -7.16 -2.56
C ALA A 8 -11.87 -8.21 -2.34
N GLY A 9 -11.52 -9.48 -2.09
CA GLY A 9 -12.47 -10.51 -1.69
C GLY A 9 -13.26 -10.17 -0.42
N LYS A 10 -12.70 -9.33 0.48
CA LYS A 10 -13.36 -8.88 1.72
C LYS A 10 -14.69 -8.14 1.49
N PHE A 11 -14.90 -7.61 0.29
CA PHE A 11 -16.13 -6.89 -0.04
C PHE A 11 -17.30 -7.82 -0.44
N GLY A 12 -17.01 -9.10 -0.72
CA GLY A 12 -18.01 -10.07 -1.16
C GLY A 12 -18.65 -9.64 -2.49
N PRO A 13 -19.99 -9.73 -2.63
CA PRO A 13 -20.70 -9.37 -3.86
C PRO A 13 -20.88 -7.86 -4.07
N ARG A 14 -20.57 -7.03 -3.06
CA ARG A 14 -20.84 -5.59 -3.08
C ARG A 14 -19.92 -4.82 -4.03
N TYR A 15 -20.38 -3.64 -4.44
CA TYR A 15 -19.62 -2.61 -5.18
C TYR A 15 -19.24 -2.95 -6.63
N GLY A 16 -19.60 -4.13 -7.16
CA GLY A 16 -19.36 -4.52 -8.55
C GLY A 16 -17.88 -4.84 -8.87
N MET A 17 -17.61 -5.35 -10.08
CA MET A 17 -16.26 -5.80 -10.46
C MET A 17 -15.29 -4.62 -10.69
N LYS A 18 -15.72 -3.61 -11.47
CA LYS A 18 -14.83 -2.51 -11.91
C LYS A 18 -14.24 -1.74 -10.73
N LEU A 19 -15.08 -1.37 -9.76
CA LEU A 19 -14.65 -0.64 -8.57
C LEU A 19 -13.71 -1.48 -7.70
N ARG A 20 -14.02 -2.77 -7.49
CA ARG A 20 -13.14 -3.68 -6.75
C ARG A 20 -11.78 -3.86 -7.41
N ARG A 21 -11.71 -3.90 -8.74
CA ARG A 21 -10.44 -3.97 -9.48
C ARG A 21 -9.61 -2.70 -9.27
N LYS A 22 -10.20 -1.51 -9.43
CA LYS A 22 -9.50 -0.22 -9.17
C LYS A 22 -9.00 -0.13 -7.72
N TRP A 23 -9.84 -0.51 -6.76
CA TRP A 23 -9.45 -0.53 -5.35
C TRP A 23 -8.29 -1.51 -5.08
N LEU A 24 -8.33 -2.70 -5.68
CA LEU A 24 -7.28 -3.71 -5.54
C LEU A 24 -5.92 -3.21 -6.06
N GLU A 25 -5.91 -2.47 -7.17
CA GLU A 25 -4.69 -1.87 -7.72
C GLU A 25 -4.06 -0.88 -6.75
N VAL A 26 -4.88 -0.04 -6.11
CA VAL A 26 -4.42 0.93 -5.09
C VAL A 26 -3.96 0.21 -3.81
N ASP A 27 -4.75 -0.74 -3.30
CA ASP A 27 -4.42 -1.51 -2.09
C ASP A 27 -3.11 -2.29 -2.24
N ARG A 28 -2.88 -2.89 -3.43
CA ARG A 28 -1.62 -3.58 -3.74
C ARG A 28 -0.43 -2.63 -3.75
N LYS A 29 -0.56 -1.46 -4.37
CA LYS A 29 0.50 -0.43 -4.40
C LYS A 29 0.83 0.05 -2.99
N GLN A 30 -0.20 0.35 -2.19
CA GLN A 30 -0.05 0.86 -0.83
C GLN A 30 0.54 -0.16 0.14
N ARG A 31 0.13 -1.43 0.06
CA ARG A 31 0.58 -2.49 0.99
C ARG A 31 1.97 -3.04 0.66
N LYS A 32 2.50 -2.72 -0.53
CA LYS A 32 3.83 -3.16 -0.94
C LYS A 32 4.88 -2.57 0.01
N LEU A 33 5.92 -3.34 0.32
CA LEU A 33 7.08 -2.80 1.01
C LEU A 33 7.88 -1.92 0.05
N HIS A 34 8.12 -0.68 0.47
CA HIS A 34 8.86 0.29 -0.32
C HIS A 34 10.28 0.47 0.20
N GLU A 35 11.12 1.00 -0.67
CA GLU A 35 12.50 1.31 -0.38
C GLU A 35 12.62 2.56 0.48
N CYS A 36 13.40 2.47 1.55
CA CYS A 36 13.64 3.57 2.46
C CYS A 36 14.71 4.52 1.88
N PRO A 37 14.48 5.84 1.87
CA PRO A 37 15.49 6.79 1.39
C PRO A 37 16.74 6.84 2.30
N ALA A 38 16.61 6.51 3.58
CA ALA A 38 17.71 6.58 4.54
C ALA A 38 18.58 5.31 4.55
N CYS A 39 17.98 4.13 4.56
CA CYS A 39 18.72 2.86 4.67
C CYS A 39 18.67 1.97 3.41
N GLN A 40 18.03 2.43 2.33
CA GLN A 40 17.88 1.74 1.03
C GLN A 40 17.27 0.32 1.10
N ARG A 41 16.74 -0.07 2.26
CA ARG A 41 16.09 -1.36 2.46
C ARG A 41 14.60 -1.27 2.14
N ARG A 42 14.06 -2.34 1.56
CA ARG A 42 12.61 -2.51 1.31
C ARG A 42 11.86 -2.91 2.58
N ALA A 43 11.72 -1.96 3.50
CA ALA A 43 11.08 -2.18 4.80
C ALA A 43 10.13 -1.05 5.22
N VAL A 44 9.80 -0.14 4.30
CA VAL A 44 8.86 0.95 4.58
C VAL A 44 7.43 0.43 4.53
N LYS A 45 6.66 0.80 5.56
CA LYS A 45 5.23 0.49 5.68
C LYS A 45 4.46 1.78 6.00
N ARG A 46 3.24 1.90 5.47
CA ARG A 46 2.32 2.99 5.80
C ARG A 46 1.81 2.83 7.23
N ILE A 47 1.85 3.92 8.01
CA ILE A 47 1.19 4.00 9.33
C ILE A 47 -0.16 4.67 9.19
N SER A 48 -0.18 5.86 8.59
CA SER A 48 -1.38 6.67 8.39
C SER A 48 -1.37 7.27 6.99
N THR A 49 -2.38 8.06 6.65
CA THR A 49 -2.41 8.82 5.40
C THR A 49 -1.23 9.77 5.33
N GLY A 50 -0.39 9.62 4.30
CA GLY A 50 0.81 10.42 4.10
C GLY A 50 1.98 10.11 5.05
N ILE A 51 1.79 9.30 6.09
CA ILE A 51 2.84 8.96 7.06
C ILE A 51 3.38 7.56 6.80
N TRP A 52 4.67 7.49 6.50
CA TRP A 52 5.39 6.25 6.21
C TRP A 52 6.51 6.03 7.22
N LYS A 53 6.68 4.78 7.68
CA LYS A 53 7.73 4.40 8.63
C LYS A 53 8.53 3.24 8.10
N CYS A 54 9.85 3.34 8.18
CA CYS A 54 10.73 2.21 7.95
C CYS A 54 10.80 1.33 9.20
N ARG A 55 10.54 0.03 9.05
CA ARG A 55 10.63 -0.93 10.18
C ARG A 55 12.07 -1.22 10.60
N LYS A 56 13.06 -0.95 9.75
CA LYS A 56 14.48 -1.26 10.01
C LYS A 56 15.22 -0.11 10.68
N CYS A 57 15.15 1.10 10.12
CA CYS A 57 15.84 2.27 10.68
C CYS A 57 14.95 3.16 11.55
N GLY A 58 13.64 2.86 11.67
CA GLY A 58 12.71 3.62 12.50
C GLY A 58 12.27 4.96 11.92
N THR A 59 12.94 5.47 10.87
CA THR A 59 12.64 6.76 10.25
C THR A 59 11.19 6.86 9.78
N THR A 60 10.51 7.89 10.25
CA THR A 60 9.19 8.32 9.78
C THR A 60 9.34 9.48 8.82
N PHE A 61 8.65 9.43 7.69
CA PHE A 61 8.67 10.50 6.70
C PHE A 61 7.30 10.71 6.07
N ILE A 62 7.14 11.89 5.48
CA ILE A 62 5.92 12.29 4.77
C ILE A 62 6.05 11.89 3.31
N GLY A 63 4.98 11.32 2.75
CA GLY A 63 4.87 10.94 1.35
C GLY A 63 3.44 11.09 0.85
N GLY A 64 3.17 10.55 -0.33
CA GLY A 64 1.81 10.50 -0.87
C GLY A 64 0.86 9.60 -0.05
N ALA A 65 -0.43 9.75 -0.29
CA ALA A 65 -1.48 8.99 0.42
C ALA A 65 -1.39 7.48 0.19
N TYR A 66 -1.07 7.07 -1.05
CA TYR A 66 -1.01 5.66 -1.46
C TYR A 66 0.39 5.19 -1.87
N LEU A 67 1.30 6.13 -2.16
CA LEU A 67 2.67 5.87 -2.55
C LEU A 67 3.60 6.74 -1.70
N PRO A 68 4.74 6.21 -1.21
CA PRO A 68 5.67 6.98 -0.38
C PRO A 68 6.42 8.06 -1.16
N LYS A 69 6.63 7.85 -2.47
CA LYS A 69 7.14 8.87 -3.39
C LYS A 69 6.10 9.07 -4.48
N THR A 70 5.64 10.30 -4.59
CA THR A 70 4.87 10.80 -5.73
C THR A 70 5.77 11.85 -6.33
N GLY A 71 6.45 11.50 -7.41
CA GLY A 71 7.36 12.35 -8.17
C GLY A 71 7.09 12.11 -9.64
#